data_AF-A0A3D4FBN2-F1
#
_entry.id   AF-A0A3D4FBN2-F1
#
_cell.length_a   1.000
_cell.length_b   1.000
_cell.length_c   1.000
_cell.angle_alpha   90.00
_cell.angle_beta   90.00
_cell.angle_gamma   90.00
#
_symmetry.space_group_name_H-M   'P 1'
#
loop_
_entity.id
_entity.type
_entity.pdbx_description
1 polymer ?
#
loop_
_entity_poly.entity_id
_entity_poly.type
_entity_poly.pdbx_seq_one_letter_code
_entity_poly.pdbx_strand_id
1 'polypeptide(L)'
;MDKRSLLGRIVKIYPAIQALISGEATTSEDRGLLVSWDSLLRRRSEYTELVQKKIPENSKEIAVARSYGDLRENHEYKAAKEMQKILMKRKAELEMDLTRARGTDFADVSTSSVNPGTRVRVKELSQQKDEIYTILGAWDSDPESGIISYLSPFAKNLISKSVGDTFEMTQDHEVRKYLIESIEPHQHTFKHAGLHEDDAEDATPAVGQEVQA
;
A
#
# COMPACT_ATOMS: atom_id res chain seq x y z
N MET A 1 39.71 -8.94 -21.71
CA MET A 1 38.27 -9.11 -21.91
C MET A 1 37.59 -7.82 -21.49
N ASP A 2 36.93 -7.13 -22.41
CA ASP A 2 36.32 -5.84 -22.10
C ASP A 2 35.08 -5.99 -21.21
N LYS A 3 35.01 -5.19 -20.14
CA LYS A 3 33.86 -5.14 -19.21
C LYS A 3 32.53 -4.92 -19.96
N ARG A 4 32.57 -4.22 -21.09
CA ARG A 4 31.42 -4.00 -22.00
C ARG A 4 30.90 -5.29 -22.64
N SER A 5 31.79 -6.25 -22.94
CA SER A 5 31.41 -7.53 -23.54
C SER A 5 30.76 -8.48 -22.52
N LEU A 6 31.17 -8.40 -21.25
CA LEU A 6 30.57 -9.18 -20.16
C LEU A 6 29.18 -8.67 -19.80
N LEU A 7 29.01 -7.35 -19.69
CA LEU A 7 27.70 -6.72 -19.46
C LEU A 7 26.70 -7.07 -20.56
N GLY A 8 27.12 -7.02 -21.83
CA GLY A 8 26.26 -7.40 -22.95
C GLY A 8 25.76 -8.86 -22.91
N ARG A 9 26.56 -9.79 -22.37
CA ARG A 9 26.14 -11.20 -22.20
C ARG A 9 25.17 -11.36 -21.04
N ILE A 10 25.39 -10.66 -19.94
CA ILE A 10 24.52 -10.71 -18.76
C ILE A 10 23.13 -10.16 -19.10
N VAL A 11 23.06 -9.03 -19.83
CA VAL A 11 21.79 -8.45 -20.30
C VAL A 11 21.04 -9.40 -21.26
N LYS A 12 21.76 -10.17 -22.09
CA LYS A 12 21.16 -11.15 -22.99
C LYS A 12 20.56 -12.36 -22.26
N ILE A 13 21.13 -12.76 -21.13
CA ILE A 13 20.65 -13.89 -20.33
C ILE A 13 19.55 -13.44 -19.36
N TYR A 14 19.59 -12.19 -18.89
CA TYR A 14 18.62 -11.63 -17.95
C TYR A 14 18.08 -10.27 -18.44
N PRO A 15 17.10 -10.28 -19.38
CA PRO A 15 16.51 -9.05 -19.91
C PRO A 15 15.90 -8.14 -18.84
N ALA A 16 15.45 -8.70 -17.71
CA ALA A 16 14.88 -7.95 -16.59
C ALA A 16 15.87 -6.96 -15.94
N ILE A 17 17.18 -7.20 -16.04
CA ILE A 17 18.21 -6.32 -15.47
C ILE A 17 18.47 -5.11 -16.39
N GLN A 18 18.02 -5.16 -17.65
CA GLN A 18 18.15 -4.06 -18.61
C GLN A 18 17.49 -2.77 -18.11
N ALA A 19 16.32 -2.88 -17.47
CA ALA A 19 15.62 -1.73 -16.88
C ALA A 19 16.41 -1.08 -15.73
N LEU A 20 17.17 -1.88 -14.98
CA LEU A 20 17.99 -1.43 -13.85
C LEU A 20 19.26 -0.69 -14.31
N ILE A 21 19.82 -1.07 -15.47
CA ILE A 21 21.06 -0.50 -16.03
C ILE A 21 20.78 0.74 -16.88
N SER A 22 19.65 0.77 -17.59
CA SER A 22 19.34 1.84 -18.55
C SER A 22 18.88 3.15 -17.89
N GLY A 23 18.67 3.18 -16.57
CA GLY A 23 18.21 4.37 -15.86
C GLY A 23 16.82 4.85 -16.32
N GLU A 24 16.09 4.02 -17.06
CA GLU A 24 14.70 4.28 -17.40
C GLU A 24 13.91 4.14 -16.10
N ALA A 25 13.43 5.28 -15.60
CA ALA A 25 12.44 5.31 -14.55
C ALA A 25 11.27 4.44 -15.02
N THR A 26 11.15 3.24 -14.45
CA THR A 26 9.90 2.48 -14.44
C THR A 26 8.80 3.48 -14.15
N THR A 27 7.88 3.69 -15.10
CA THR A 27 6.71 4.53 -14.93
C THR A 27 6.12 4.22 -13.56
N SER A 28 5.89 5.25 -12.76
CA SER A 28 5.52 5.18 -11.34
C SER A 28 4.23 4.41 -11.02
N GLU A 29 3.56 3.87 -12.03
CA GLU A 29 2.25 3.21 -11.98
C GLU A 29 2.34 1.69 -11.78
N ASP A 30 3.51 1.07 -11.94
CA ASP A 30 3.70 -0.39 -11.80
C ASP A 30 4.57 -0.79 -10.59
N ARG A 31 4.87 0.15 -9.70
CA ARG A 31 5.51 -0.19 -8.42
C ARG A 31 4.41 -0.67 -7.48
N GLY A 32 4.41 -1.98 -7.18
CA GLY A 32 3.51 -2.59 -6.21
C GLY A 32 3.39 -1.77 -4.92
N LEU A 33 2.22 -1.81 -4.32
CA LEU A 33 1.89 -1.01 -3.16
C LEU A 33 2.54 -1.62 -1.91
N LEU A 34 3.61 -0.99 -1.41
CA LEU A 34 4.31 -1.47 -0.21
C LEU A 34 3.46 -1.22 1.03
N VAL A 35 3.21 -2.26 1.82
CA VAL A 35 2.36 -2.22 3.02
C VAL A 35 2.92 -3.14 4.10
N SER A 36 2.64 -2.85 5.38
CA SER A 36 2.93 -3.81 6.43
C SER A 36 2.09 -5.09 6.27
N TRP A 37 2.62 -6.20 6.78
CA TRP A 37 1.89 -7.46 6.87
C TRP A 37 0.57 -7.32 7.66
N ASP A 38 0.59 -6.61 8.78
CA ASP A 38 -0.61 -6.34 9.59
C ASP A 38 -1.70 -5.63 8.78
N SER A 39 -1.33 -4.59 8.02
CA SER A 39 -2.29 -3.88 7.16
C SER A 39 -2.81 -4.73 6.01
N LEU A 40 -1.96 -5.54 5.40
CA LEU A 40 -2.37 -6.45 4.33
C LEU A 40 -3.39 -7.47 4.84
N LEU A 41 -3.14 -8.08 6.00
CA LEU A 41 -4.04 -9.04 6.63
C LEU A 41 -5.37 -8.39 7.00
N ARG A 42 -5.34 -7.20 7.61
CA ARG A 42 -6.54 -6.42 7.92
C ARG A 42 -7.41 -6.17 6.68
N ARG A 43 -6.79 -5.78 5.55
CA ARG A 43 -7.53 -5.57 4.29
C ARG A 43 -8.07 -6.86 3.67
N ARG A 44 -7.33 -7.98 3.78
CA ARG A 44 -7.84 -9.31 3.36
C ARG A 44 -9.04 -9.74 4.20
N SER A 45 -8.99 -9.50 5.51
CA SER A 45 -10.12 -9.78 6.41
C SER A 45 -11.33 -8.91 6.07
N GLU A 46 -11.15 -7.61 5.82
CA GLU A 46 -12.22 -6.71 5.38
C GLU A 46 -12.85 -7.20 4.08
N TYR A 47 -12.04 -7.57 3.09
CA TYR A 47 -12.50 -8.11 1.81
C TYR A 47 -13.32 -9.40 2.02
N THR A 48 -12.84 -10.32 2.86
CA THR A 48 -13.52 -11.57 3.17
C THR A 48 -14.87 -11.33 3.81
N GLU A 49 -14.95 -10.44 4.81
CA GLU A 49 -16.20 -10.04 5.45
C GLU A 49 -17.18 -9.42 4.45
N LEU A 50 -16.68 -8.59 3.54
CA LEU A 50 -17.49 -7.93 2.52
C LEU A 50 -18.16 -8.95 1.59
N VAL A 51 -17.38 -9.91 1.10
CA VAL A 51 -17.85 -10.92 0.12
C VAL A 51 -18.69 -12.00 0.77
N GLN A 52 -18.29 -12.50 1.93
CA GLN A 52 -18.95 -13.66 2.56
C GLN A 52 -20.15 -13.28 3.42
N LYS A 53 -20.20 -12.03 3.92
CA LYS A 53 -21.23 -11.60 4.87
C LYS A 53 -22.05 -10.42 4.34
N LYS A 54 -21.42 -9.25 4.16
CA LYS A 54 -22.15 -7.98 3.91
C LYS A 54 -22.93 -7.99 2.59
N ILE A 55 -22.32 -8.44 1.49
CA ILE A 55 -22.99 -8.49 0.17
C ILE A 55 -24.15 -9.52 0.15
N PRO A 56 -23.98 -10.74 0.67
CA PRO A 56 -25.10 -11.68 0.82
C PRO A 56 -26.23 -11.16 1.72
N GLU A 57 -25.91 -10.52 2.85
CA GLU A 57 -26.90 -9.93 3.76
C GLU A 57 -27.71 -8.82 3.05
N ASN A 58 -27.03 -7.88 2.40
CA ASN A 58 -27.70 -6.82 1.63
C ASN A 58 -28.56 -7.38 0.49
N SER A 59 -28.13 -8.47 -0.15
CA SER A 59 -28.93 -9.14 -1.19
C SER A 59 -30.24 -9.72 -0.63
N LYS A 60 -30.22 -10.24 0.60
CA LYS A 60 -31.44 -10.69 1.32
C LYS A 60 -32.33 -9.50 1.67
N GLU A 61 -31.75 -8.40 2.16
CA GLU A 61 -32.50 -7.16 2.46
C GLU A 61 -33.25 -6.63 1.23
N ILE A 62 -32.58 -6.61 0.05
CA ILE A 62 -33.21 -6.21 -1.20
C ILE A 62 -34.37 -7.14 -1.56
N ALA A 63 -34.22 -8.45 -1.37
CA ALA A 63 -35.27 -9.42 -1.66
C ALA A 63 -36.49 -9.23 -0.74
N VAL A 64 -36.25 -9.00 0.54
CA VAL A 64 -37.31 -8.69 1.53
C VAL A 64 -37.99 -7.37 1.17
N ALA A 65 -37.22 -6.30 0.93
CA ALA A 65 -37.76 -5.01 0.55
C ALA A 65 -38.61 -5.08 -0.74
N ARG A 66 -38.21 -5.93 -1.68
CA ARG A 66 -38.95 -6.17 -2.93
C ARG A 66 -40.32 -6.82 -2.70
N SER A 67 -40.47 -7.63 -1.65
CA SER A 67 -41.72 -8.34 -1.35
C SER A 67 -42.86 -7.43 -0.89
N TYR A 68 -42.56 -6.19 -0.47
CA TYR A 68 -43.57 -5.22 0.00
C TYR A 68 -44.38 -4.54 -1.13
N GLY A 69 -44.16 -4.93 -2.39
CA GLY A 69 -45.04 -4.58 -3.51
C GLY A 69 -44.68 -3.26 -4.20
N ASP A 70 -45.02 -2.11 -3.62
CA ASP A 70 -44.79 -0.82 -4.29
C ASP A 70 -43.35 -0.32 -4.15
N LEU A 71 -42.52 -0.67 -5.13
CA LEU A 71 -41.09 -0.32 -5.15
C LEU A 71 -40.81 1.15 -5.46
N ARG A 72 -41.78 1.90 -6.02
CA ARG A 72 -41.55 3.29 -6.43
C ARG A 72 -41.49 4.21 -5.21
N GLU A 73 -42.20 3.89 -4.15
CA GLU A 73 -42.18 4.65 -2.88
C GLU A 73 -41.38 3.95 -1.77
N ASN A 74 -41.05 2.68 -1.92
CA ASN A 74 -40.31 1.93 -0.91
C ASN A 74 -38.89 2.50 -0.67
N HIS A 75 -38.72 3.17 0.47
CA HIS A 75 -37.48 3.80 0.88
C HIS A 75 -36.41 2.75 1.24
N GLU A 76 -36.82 1.65 1.85
CA GLU A 76 -35.95 0.54 2.24
C GLU A 76 -35.32 -0.13 1.01
N TYR A 77 -36.09 -0.32 -0.08
CA TYR A 77 -35.59 -0.86 -1.33
C TYR A 77 -34.55 0.06 -1.98
N LYS A 78 -34.84 1.37 -2.03
CA LYS A 78 -33.91 2.37 -2.57
C LYS A 78 -32.62 2.43 -1.76
N ALA A 79 -32.73 2.45 -0.43
CA ALA A 79 -31.59 2.46 0.47
C ALA A 79 -30.74 1.17 0.32
N ALA A 80 -31.38 0.00 0.27
CA ALA A 80 -30.69 -1.27 0.11
C ALA A 80 -29.98 -1.37 -1.25
N LYS A 81 -30.57 -0.82 -2.33
CA LYS A 81 -29.93 -0.73 -3.66
C LYS A 81 -28.74 0.21 -3.69
N GLU A 82 -28.80 1.35 -3.00
CA GLU A 82 -27.64 2.25 -2.91
C GLU A 82 -26.53 1.61 -2.07
N MET A 83 -26.89 0.95 -0.96
CA MET A 83 -25.93 0.20 -0.16
C MET A 83 -25.25 -0.90 -0.98
N GLN A 84 -25.99 -1.63 -1.83
CA GLN A 84 -25.43 -2.61 -2.75
C GLN A 84 -24.35 -2.00 -3.66
N LYS A 85 -24.60 -0.81 -4.20
CA LYS A 85 -23.66 -0.09 -5.07
C LYS A 85 -22.40 0.30 -4.31
N ILE A 86 -22.54 0.78 -3.07
CA ILE A 86 -21.40 1.11 -2.19
C ILE A 86 -20.57 -0.14 -1.90
N LEU A 87 -21.22 -1.25 -1.51
CA LEU A 87 -20.55 -2.52 -1.22
C LEU A 87 -19.80 -3.07 -2.45
N MET A 88 -20.42 -3.06 -3.62
CA MET A 88 -19.79 -3.53 -4.87
C MET A 88 -18.61 -2.65 -5.29
N LYS A 89 -18.73 -1.32 -5.15
CA LYS A 89 -17.62 -0.39 -5.39
C LYS A 89 -16.46 -0.68 -4.44
N ARG A 90 -16.73 -0.84 -3.15
CA ARG A 90 -15.71 -1.16 -2.14
C ARG A 90 -15.02 -2.50 -2.42
N LYS A 91 -15.78 -3.50 -2.87
CA LYS A 91 -15.25 -4.82 -3.27
C LYS A 91 -14.23 -4.65 -4.40
N ALA A 92 -14.62 -3.97 -5.48
CA ALA A 92 -13.76 -3.76 -6.64
C ALA A 92 -12.49 -2.97 -6.30
N GLU A 93 -12.60 -1.93 -5.46
CA GLU A 93 -11.46 -1.16 -4.96
C GLU A 93 -10.49 -2.06 -4.17
N LEU A 94 -11.01 -2.86 -3.22
CA LEU A 94 -10.19 -3.77 -2.42
C LEU A 94 -9.55 -4.87 -3.27
N GLU A 95 -10.26 -5.44 -4.25
CA GLU A 95 -9.70 -6.44 -5.17
C GLU A 95 -8.50 -5.87 -5.95
N MET A 96 -8.67 -4.68 -6.54
CA MET A 96 -7.59 -4.01 -7.26
C MET A 96 -6.42 -3.63 -6.35
N ASP A 97 -6.70 -3.16 -5.14
CA ASP A 97 -5.68 -2.79 -4.16
C ASP A 97 -4.89 -4.01 -3.66
N LEU A 98 -5.57 -5.11 -3.35
CA LEU A 98 -4.95 -6.33 -2.85
C LEU A 98 -4.06 -7.03 -3.89
N THR A 99 -4.40 -6.96 -5.19
CA THR A 99 -3.55 -7.54 -6.25
C THR A 99 -2.19 -6.84 -6.38
N ARG A 100 -2.16 -5.52 -6.11
CA ARG A 100 -0.96 -4.68 -6.19
C ARG A 100 -0.17 -4.64 -4.89
N ALA A 101 -0.79 -4.97 -3.76
CA ALA A 101 -0.16 -4.87 -2.46
C ALA A 101 0.95 -5.90 -2.27
N ARG A 102 2.05 -5.47 -1.64
CA ARG A 102 3.20 -6.30 -1.28
C ARG A 102 3.50 -6.09 0.20
N GLY A 103 3.35 -7.16 0.96
CA GLY A 103 3.62 -7.18 2.40
C GLY A 103 5.11 -7.09 2.67
N THR A 104 5.48 -6.30 3.67
CA THR A 104 6.85 -6.25 4.21
C THR A 104 6.78 -6.07 5.73
N ASP A 105 7.86 -6.43 6.38
CA ASP A 105 8.10 -6.18 7.80
C ASP A 105 8.86 -4.88 8.07
N PHE A 106 9.37 -4.24 7.00
CA PHE A 106 10.27 -3.09 7.10
C PHE A 106 11.50 -3.38 7.98
N ALA A 107 11.95 -4.64 8.04
CA ALA A 107 13.17 -5.02 8.74
C ALA A 107 14.42 -4.61 7.93
N ASP A 108 15.54 -4.42 8.64
CA ASP A 108 16.87 -4.18 8.06
C ASP A 108 16.95 -3.04 7.03
N VAL A 109 16.13 -2.01 7.21
CA VAL A 109 16.12 -0.85 6.31
C VAL A 109 17.38 0.00 6.46
N SER A 110 17.86 0.52 5.33
CA SER A 110 18.97 1.47 5.34
C SER A 110 18.55 2.79 6.00
N THR A 111 19.38 3.26 6.92
CA THR A 111 19.24 4.57 7.60
C THR A 111 20.09 5.66 6.97
N SER A 112 20.78 5.38 5.85
CA SER A 112 21.56 6.38 5.11
C SER A 112 20.70 7.53 4.59
N SER A 113 19.45 7.21 4.27
CA SER A 113 18.44 8.16 3.80
C SER A 113 17.07 7.72 4.28
N VAL A 114 16.11 8.63 4.20
CA VAL A 114 14.73 8.36 4.59
C VAL A 114 14.10 7.39 3.60
N ASN A 115 13.64 6.25 4.10
CA ASN A 115 12.97 5.20 3.34
C ASN A 115 11.75 4.68 4.12
N PRO A 116 10.79 3.97 3.48
CA PRO A 116 9.79 3.21 4.22
C PRO A 116 10.47 2.27 5.23
N GLY A 117 9.98 2.23 6.46
CA GLY A 117 10.60 1.56 7.60
C GLY A 117 11.51 2.43 8.46
N THR A 118 11.70 3.70 8.12
CA THR A 118 12.54 4.61 8.93
C THR A 118 11.71 5.48 9.86
N ARG A 119 12.30 5.82 11.00
CA ARG A 119 11.84 6.81 11.96
C ARG A 119 12.73 8.04 11.84
N VAL A 120 12.12 9.18 11.55
CA VAL A 120 12.80 10.42 11.21
C VAL A 120 12.45 11.49 12.22
N ARG A 121 13.47 12.13 12.80
CA ARG A 121 13.30 13.36 13.58
C ARG A 121 13.50 14.55 12.65
N VAL A 122 12.51 15.42 12.62
CA VAL A 122 12.54 16.67 11.85
C VAL A 122 12.37 17.85 12.77
N LYS A 123 13.08 18.93 12.49
CA LYS A 123 12.97 20.19 13.21
C LYS A 123 12.40 21.27 12.32
N GLU A 124 11.28 21.85 12.71
CA GLU A 124 10.72 23.04 12.06
C GLU A 124 11.57 24.26 12.45
N LEU A 125 12.25 24.86 11.49
CA LEU A 125 13.24 25.91 11.74
C LEU A 125 12.62 27.23 12.21
N SER A 126 11.39 27.54 11.78
CA SER A 126 10.69 28.77 12.15
C SER A 126 10.22 28.76 13.61
N GLN A 127 9.74 27.60 14.09
CA GLN A 127 9.18 27.45 15.44
C GLN A 127 10.15 26.75 16.41
N GLN A 128 11.32 26.30 15.93
CA GLN A 128 12.29 25.51 16.70
C GLN A 128 11.65 24.27 17.36
N LYS A 129 10.66 23.68 16.68
CA LYS A 129 9.87 22.55 17.20
C LYS A 129 10.35 21.25 16.57
N ASP A 130 10.63 20.27 17.41
CA ASP A 130 11.01 18.93 16.97
C ASP A 130 9.76 18.05 16.84
N GLU A 131 9.69 17.31 15.75
CA GLU A 131 8.63 16.35 15.46
C GLU A 131 9.25 15.03 15.01
N ILE A 132 8.57 13.93 15.33
CA ILE A 132 9.08 12.60 14.99
C ILE A 132 8.01 11.86 14.21
N TYR A 133 8.43 11.33 13.06
CA TYR A 133 7.57 10.61 12.14
C TYR A 133 8.15 9.25 11.83
N THR A 134 7.30 8.24 11.81
CA THR A 134 7.65 6.91 11.28
C THR A 134 7.03 6.77 9.91
N ILE A 135 7.84 6.49 8.90
CA ILE A 135 7.36 6.36 7.52
C ILE A 135 7.17 4.88 7.23
N LEU A 136 5.93 4.44 7.07
CA LEU A 136 5.58 3.05 6.74
C LEU A 136 4.85 2.97 5.39
N GLY A 137 4.22 1.83 5.14
CA GLY A 137 3.54 1.52 3.90
C GLY A 137 2.26 2.32 3.68
N ALA A 138 1.66 2.08 2.52
CA ALA A 138 0.54 2.88 2.01
C ALA A 138 -0.70 2.86 2.91
N TRP A 139 -0.89 1.79 3.69
CA TRP A 139 -2.07 1.53 4.51
C TRP A 139 -1.79 1.64 6.02
N ASP A 140 -0.58 2.04 6.38
CA ASP A 140 -0.07 1.98 7.76
C ASP A 140 -0.17 3.30 8.51
N SER A 141 -0.71 4.36 7.88
CA SER A 141 -0.87 5.66 8.52
C SER A 141 -1.65 5.54 9.85
N ASP A 142 -1.03 6.00 10.91
CA ASP A 142 -1.60 6.15 12.25
C ASP A 142 -1.07 7.46 12.85
N PRO A 143 -1.79 8.58 12.65
CA PRO A 143 -1.36 9.90 13.14
C PRO A 143 -1.20 9.97 14.65
N GLU A 144 -1.94 9.18 15.43
CA GLU A 144 -1.87 9.18 16.90
C GLU A 144 -0.51 8.64 17.37
N SER A 145 0.03 7.65 16.65
CA SER A 145 1.35 7.07 16.91
C SER A 145 2.49 7.76 16.12
N GLY A 146 2.20 8.83 15.38
CA GLY A 146 3.17 9.52 14.52
C GLY A 146 3.60 8.69 13.30
N ILE A 147 2.81 7.72 12.88
CA ILE A 147 3.07 6.88 11.70
C ILE A 147 2.40 7.51 10.47
N ILE A 148 3.17 7.72 9.41
CA ILE A 148 2.69 8.28 8.16
C ILE A 148 3.01 7.34 7.00
N SER A 149 2.10 7.27 6.02
CA SER A 149 2.35 6.57 4.76
C SER A 149 3.42 7.27 3.94
N TYR A 150 4.29 6.50 3.30
CA TYR A 150 5.26 7.00 2.31
C TYR A 150 4.61 7.74 1.12
N LEU A 151 3.30 7.52 0.89
CA LEU A 151 2.53 8.21 -0.16
C LEU A 151 2.02 9.60 0.28
N SER A 152 2.12 9.92 1.57
CA SER A 152 1.69 11.23 2.09
C SER A 152 2.52 12.37 1.50
N PRO A 153 1.95 13.58 1.32
CA PRO A 153 2.68 14.73 0.81
C PRO A 153 3.94 15.05 1.64
N PHE A 154 3.85 14.90 2.96
CA PHE A 154 4.97 15.12 3.86
C PHE A 154 6.08 14.09 3.65
N ALA A 155 5.75 12.79 3.68
CA ALA A 155 6.73 11.73 3.47
C ALA A 155 7.39 11.81 2.08
N LYS A 156 6.65 12.19 1.03
CA LYS A 156 7.21 12.39 -0.32
C LYS A 156 8.32 13.43 -0.37
N ASN A 157 8.27 14.46 0.47
CA ASN A 157 9.33 15.46 0.57
C ASN A 157 10.54 14.96 1.39
N LEU A 158 10.35 13.94 2.22
CA LEU A 158 11.37 13.36 3.07
C LEU A 158 12.15 12.23 2.39
N ILE A 159 11.46 11.38 1.63
CA ILE A 159 12.03 10.19 0.97
C ILE A 159 13.31 10.56 0.22
N SER A 160 14.33 9.71 0.36
CA SER A 160 15.67 9.86 -0.23
C SER A 160 16.54 11.01 0.32
N LYS A 161 16.04 11.83 1.27
CA LYS A 161 16.87 12.81 1.97
C LYS A 161 17.68 12.17 3.08
N SER A 162 18.80 12.78 3.42
CA SER A 162 19.75 12.33 4.44
C SER A 162 19.71 13.21 5.68
N VAL A 163 20.36 12.77 6.76
CA VAL A 163 20.56 13.61 7.95
C VAL A 163 21.29 14.89 7.57
N GLY A 164 20.81 16.03 8.06
CA GLY A 164 21.33 17.36 7.74
C GLY A 164 20.67 18.03 6.54
N ASP A 165 19.89 17.30 5.73
CA ASP A 165 19.15 17.90 4.62
C ASP A 165 17.99 18.77 5.12
N THR A 166 17.65 19.78 4.31
CA THR A 166 16.47 20.62 4.54
C THR A 166 15.43 20.42 3.43
N PHE A 167 14.18 20.70 3.78
CA PHE A 167 13.07 20.73 2.82
C PHE A 167 12.03 21.76 3.24
N GLU A 168 11.24 22.20 2.27
CA GLU A 168 10.20 23.20 2.46
C GLU A 168 8.85 22.60 2.07
N MET A 169 7.82 22.95 2.83
CA MET A 169 6.46 22.52 2.56
C MET A 169 5.48 23.65 2.89
N THR A 170 4.48 23.84 2.05
CA THR A 170 3.39 24.78 2.31
C THR A 170 2.36 24.13 3.24
N GLN A 171 2.12 24.73 4.40
CA GLN A 171 1.08 24.36 5.34
C GLN A 171 0.33 25.62 5.74
N ASP A 172 -1.00 25.60 5.68
CA ASP A 172 -1.86 26.76 6.01
C ASP A 172 -1.47 28.04 5.26
N HIS A 173 -1.10 27.92 3.98
CA HIS A 173 -0.61 28.99 3.10
C HIS A 173 0.75 29.59 3.50
N GLU A 174 1.43 29.04 4.50
CA GLU A 174 2.77 29.44 4.90
C GLU A 174 3.81 28.41 4.46
N VAL A 175 4.94 28.87 3.94
CA VAL A 175 6.07 28.00 3.63
C VAL A 175 6.85 27.74 4.91
N ARG A 176 6.85 26.48 5.35
CA ARG A 176 7.61 26.02 6.52
C ARG A 176 8.85 25.27 6.07
N LYS A 177 9.97 25.54 6.74
CA LYS A 177 11.25 24.88 6.47
C LYS A 177 11.61 23.91 7.59
N TYR A 178 12.01 22.71 7.18
CA TYR A 178 12.33 21.61 8.06
C TYR A 178 13.79 21.17 7.86
N LEU A 179 14.44 20.72 8.93
CA LEU A 179 15.76 20.09 8.95
C LEU A 179 15.61 18.64 9.43
N ILE A 180 16.25 17.70 8.75
CA ILE A 180 16.31 16.30 9.19
C ILE A 180 17.45 16.15 10.20
N GLU A 181 17.11 15.84 11.45
CA GLU A 181 18.09 15.75 12.55
C GLU A 181 18.61 14.32 12.75
N SER A 182 17.75 13.32 12.62
CA SER A 182 18.15 11.91 12.73
C SER A 182 17.25 11.00 11.91
N ILE A 183 17.84 9.87 11.49
CA ILE A 183 17.17 8.77 10.81
C ILE A 183 17.53 7.49 11.56
N GLU A 184 16.53 6.80 12.08
CA GLU A 184 16.64 5.57 12.85
C GLU A 184 15.81 4.47 12.18
N PRO A 185 16.17 3.19 12.32
CA PRO A 185 15.31 2.12 11.84
C PRO A 185 14.07 2.05 12.75
N HIS A 186 12.89 1.86 12.16
CA HIS A 186 11.70 1.59 12.94
C HIS A 186 11.76 0.15 13.47
N GLN A 187 11.69 -0.01 14.78
CA GLN A 187 11.55 -1.33 15.38
C GLN A 187 10.08 -1.75 15.30
N HIS A 188 9.70 -2.38 14.19
CA HIS A 188 8.35 -2.93 14.06
C HIS A 188 8.23 -4.21 14.90
N THR A 189 7.33 -4.21 15.87
CA THR A 189 7.02 -5.42 16.64
C THR A 189 5.72 -6.00 16.08
N PHE A 190 5.78 -7.18 15.47
CA PHE A 190 4.60 -7.83 14.92
C PHE A 190 3.61 -8.18 16.01
N LYS A 191 2.32 -7.89 15.77
CA LYS A 191 1.23 -8.41 16.61
C LYS A 191 0.82 -9.82 16.20
N HIS A 192 1.08 -10.21 14.95
CA HIS A 192 0.77 -11.54 14.41
C HIS A 192 2.05 -12.35 14.17
N ALA A 193 2.59 -12.95 15.22
CA ALA A 193 3.66 -13.95 15.09
C ALA A 193 3.11 -15.20 14.37
N GLY A 194 3.63 -15.53 13.18
CA GLY A 194 3.42 -16.86 12.56
C GLY A 194 2.62 -16.94 11.26
N LEU A 195 2.44 -15.84 10.51
CA LEU A 195 1.80 -15.87 9.17
C LEU A 195 2.81 -15.62 8.03
N HIS A 196 4.01 -16.17 8.14
CA HIS A 196 4.99 -16.13 7.05
C HIS A 196 4.66 -17.22 6.02
N GLU A 197 4.22 -16.78 4.84
CA GLU A 197 4.42 -17.31 3.47
C GLU A 197 4.64 -18.82 3.17
N ASP A 198 4.28 -19.78 4.01
CA ASP A 198 4.28 -21.21 3.60
C ASP A 198 3.01 -21.64 2.83
N ASP A 199 1.98 -20.78 2.71
CA ASP A 199 0.72 -21.11 2.01
C ASP A 199 0.55 -20.41 0.64
N ALA A 200 1.62 -19.85 0.07
CA ALA A 200 1.57 -19.15 -1.23
C ALA A 200 1.91 -20.04 -2.45
N GLU A 201 2.00 -21.36 -2.30
CA GLU A 201 2.02 -22.33 -3.40
C GLU A 201 0.69 -23.10 -3.47
N ASP A 202 -0.34 -22.56 -4.14
CA ASP A 202 -1.29 -23.36 -4.97
C ASP A 202 -2.38 -22.46 -5.60
N ALA A 203 -1.98 -21.54 -6.47
CA ALA A 203 -2.93 -20.90 -7.37
C ALA A 203 -2.28 -20.60 -8.73
N THR A 204 -1.70 -21.62 -9.35
CA THR A 204 -1.56 -21.62 -10.82
C THR A 204 -2.82 -22.26 -11.41
N PRO A 205 -3.60 -21.55 -12.24
CA PRO A 205 -4.69 -22.19 -12.96
C PRO A 205 -4.09 -23.16 -13.98
N ALA A 206 -4.37 -24.45 -13.82
CA ALA A 206 -4.00 -25.48 -14.77
C ALA A 206 -4.58 -25.12 -16.16
N VAL A 207 -3.69 -24.81 -17.10
CA VAL A 207 -3.99 -24.65 -18.52
C VAL A 207 -4.25 -26.04 -19.10
N GLY A 208 -5.31 -26.13 -19.91
CA GLY A 208 -5.93 -27.37 -20.36
C GLY A 208 -5.01 -28.33 -21.12
N GLN A 209 -5.30 -29.62 -20.95
CA GLN A 209 -4.93 -30.65 -21.89
C GLN A 209 -6.14 -31.08 -22.70
N GLU A 210 -5.91 -31.14 -24.00
CA GLU A 210 -6.76 -31.61 -25.08
C GLU A 210 -7.40 -32.97 -24.78
N VAL A 211 -8.69 -33.09 -25.09
CA VAL A 211 -9.35 -34.39 -25.26
C VAL A 211 -9.48 -34.61 -26.75
N GLN A 212 -8.59 -35.42 -27.32
CA GLN A 212 -8.85 -36.12 -28.58
C GLN A 212 -9.47 -37.47 -28.23
N ALA A 213 -10.71 -37.68 -28.68
CA ALA A 213 -11.31 -38.98 -28.93
C ALA A 213 -12.35 -38.81 -30.04
#